data_AF-A0A5N6N1U7-F1
#
_entry.id   AF-A0A5N6N1U7-F1
#
_cell.length_a   1.000
_cell.length_b   1.000
_cell.length_c   1.000
_cell.angle_alpha   90.00
_cell.angle_beta   90.00
_cell.angle_gamma   90.00
#
_symmetry.space_group_name_H-M   'P 1'
#
loop_
_entity.id
_entity.type
_entity.pdbx_description
1 polymer ?
#
loop_
_entity_poly.entity_id
_entity_poly.type
_entity_poly.pdbx_seq_one_letter_code
_entity_poly.pdbx_strand_id
1 'polypeptide(L)'
;MGTRWVLRCKRDDRGVIVRNKARLVVQGFRQVERTDYEEVFAPVALLEAIELFLAFDAHNKFKVFQLDVKSAFLYGSLKETVYVCQPPGFEDPIHRDQVYLLDKALYGLHQAPRAYYETSM
;
A
#
# COMPACT_ATOMS: atom_id res chain seq x y z
N MET A 1 12.42 3.43 11.05
CA MET A 1 11.97 4.27 9.92
C MET A 1 10.98 5.33 10.41
N GLY A 2 11.01 6.57 9.91
CA GLY A 2 10.01 7.57 10.30
C GLY A 2 8.64 7.30 9.68
N THR A 3 7.57 7.86 10.27
CA THR A 3 6.20 7.79 9.72
C THR A 3 5.61 9.19 9.59
N ARG A 4 4.60 9.34 8.72
CA ARG A 4 3.86 10.59 8.56
C ARG A 4 2.39 10.34 8.27
N TRP A 5 1.55 11.25 8.73
CA TRP A 5 0.15 11.30 8.32
C TRP A 5 0.02 11.99 6.97
N VAL A 6 -0.74 11.37 6.06
CA VAL A 6 -1.21 11.97 4.82
C VAL A 6 -2.71 12.17 4.93
N LEU A 7 -3.12 13.44 5.05
CA LEU A 7 -4.51 13.84 5.20
C LEU A 7 -5.05 14.33 3.84
N ARG A 8 -6.23 13.86 3.46
CA ARG A 8 -6.90 14.29 2.22
C ARG A 8 -8.41 14.39 2.42
N CYS A 9 -8.97 15.54 2.10
CA CYS A 9 -10.42 15.72 2.00
C CYS A 9 -10.86 15.30 0.58
N LYS A 10 -11.82 14.38 0.49
CA LYS A 10 -12.53 14.11 -0.75
C LYS A 10 -13.72 15.07 -0.85
N ARG A 11 -13.82 15.73 -1.99
CA ARG A 11 -14.93 16.63 -2.33
C ARG A 11 -15.76 16.00 -3.45
N ASP A 12 -17.05 16.29 -3.46
CA ASP A 12 -17.93 16.00 -4.60
C ASP A 12 -17.76 17.04 -5.71
N ASP A 13 -18.54 16.89 -6.79
CA ASP A 13 -18.53 17.79 -7.95
C ASP A 13 -18.99 19.22 -7.59
N ARG A 14 -19.66 19.40 -6.43
CA ARG A 14 -20.12 20.68 -5.90
C ARG A 14 -19.10 21.30 -4.93
N GLY A 15 -17.97 20.64 -4.70
CA GLY A 15 -16.91 21.10 -3.80
C GLY A 15 -17.16 20.82 -2.31
N VAL A 16 -18.24 20.12 -1.96
CA VAL A 16 -18.59 19.78 -0.57
C VAL A 16 -17.73 18.61 -0.10
N ILE A 17 -17.18 18.69 1.12
CA ILE A 17 -16.39 17.61 1.69
C ILE A 17 -17.30 16.43 2.02
N VAL A 18 -17.15 15.34 1.26
CA VAL A 18 -17.90 14.09 1.45
C VAL A 18 -17.17 13.10 2.35
N ARG A 19 -15.84 13.19 2.44
CA ARG A 19 -15.05 12.26 3.27
C ARG A 19 -13.67 12.80 3.61
N ASN A 20 -13.29 12.68 4.88
CA ASN A 20 -11.91 12.87 5.33
C ASN A 20 -11.15 11.54 5.28
N LYS A 21 -9.96 11.54 4.69
CA LYS A 21 -9.06 10.39 4.65
C LYS A 21 -7.78 10.73 5.40
N ALA A 22 -7.37 9.85 6.30
CA ALA A 22 -6.06 9.84 6.91
C ALA A 22 -5.35 8.53 6.54
N ARG A 23 -4.07 8.62 6.20
CA ARG A 23 -3.22 7.44 5.94
C ARG A 23 -1.92 7.61 6.70
N LEU A 24 -1.53 6.59 7.44
CA LEU A 24 -0.17 6.50 7.96
C LEU A 24 0.73 5.95 6.86
N VAL A 25 1.81 6.67 6.56
CA VAL A 25 2.75 6.33 5.49
C VAL A 25 4.15 6.27 6.09
N VAL A 26 4.89 5.20 5.76
CA VAL A 26 6.29 5.06 6.15
C VAL A 26 7.13 5.94 5.24
N GLN A 27 8.16 6.56 5.81
CA GLN A 27 9.15 7.35 5.07
C GLN A 27 10.16 6.44 4.36
N GLY A 28 9.69 5.56 3.47
CA GLY A 28 10.53 4.55 2.84
C GLY A 28 11.57 5.09 1.85
N PHE A 29 11.54 6.38 1.51
CA PHE A 29 12.66 7.05 0.81
C PHE A 29 13.97 7.03 1.60
N ARG A 30 13.94 6.64 2.89
CA ARG A 30 15.12 6.40 3.72
C ARG A 30 15.60 4.95 3.68
N GLN A 31 14.88 4.04 3.01
CA GLN A 31 15.29 2.64 2.87
C GLN A 31 16.43 2.51 1.88
N VAL A 32 17.38 1.63 2.20
CA VAL A 32 18.52 1.28 1.36
C VAL A 32 18.31 -0.12 0.80
N GLU A 33 18.35 -0.23 -0.53
CA GLU A 33 18.32 -1.51 -1.23
C GLU A 33 19.45 -2.43 -0.74
N ARG A 34 19.17 -3.73 -0.65
CA ARG A 34 20.03 -4.80 -0.09
C ARG A 34 20.28 -4.71 1.41
N THR A 35 19.80 -3.68 2.10
CA THR A 35 19.83 -3.59 3.57
C THR A 35 18.42 -3.69 4.16
N ASP A 36 17.51 -2.84 3.69
CA ASP A 36 16.14 -2.76 4.19
C ASP A 36 15.12 -3.54 3.34
N TYR A 37 15.48 -3.86 2.10
CA TYR A 37 14.71 -4.68 1.17
C TYR A 37 15.62 -5.22 0.06
N GLU A 38 15.29 -6.36 -0.54
CA GLU A 38 16.11 -6.96 -1.61
C GLU A 38 15.78 -6.39 -2.99
N GLU A 39 14.49 -6.23 -3.31
CA GLU A 39 14.04 -5.79 -4.64
C GLU A 39 12.75 -4.95 -4.54
N VAL A 40 12.55 -4.05 -5.50
CA VAL A 40 11.28 -3.32 -5.67
C VAL A 40 10.40 -4.12 -6.64
N PHE A 41 9.22 -4.53 -6.18
CA PHE A 41 8.26 -5.26 -7.02
C PHE A 41 7.13 -4.35 -7.48
N ALA A 42 6.79 -4.43 -8.76
CA ALA A 42 5.59 -3.81 -9.31
C ALA A 42 4.97 -4.75 -10.35
N PRO A 43 3.88 -5.48 -10.03
CA PRO A 43 3.22 -6.33 -11.00
C PRO A 43 2.42 -5.42 -11.94
N VAL A 44 3.01 -5.06 -13.08
CA VAL A 44 2.31 -4.33 -14.14
C VAL A 44 1.87 -5.34 -15.18
N ALA A 45 0.57 -5.53 -15.31
CA ALA A 45 0.02 -6.31 -16.42
C ALA A 45 0.32 -5.58 -17.73
N LEU A 46 0.77 -6.33 -18.74
CA LEU A 46 1.02 -5.79 -20.08
C LEU A 46 -0.30 -5.37 -20.72
N LEU A 47 -0.35 -4.18 -21.32
CA LEU A 47 -1.56 -3.66 -21.96
C LEU A 47 -2.07 -4.63 -23.05
N GLU A 48 -1.16 -5.19 -23.85
CA GLU A 48 -1.48 -6.17 -24.89
C GLU A 48 -2.17 -7.42 -24.33
N ALA A 49 -1.76 -7.88 -23.13
CA ALA A 49 -2.39 -9.02 -22.47
C ALA A 49 -3.80 -8.67 -21.98
N ILE A 50 -4.02 -7.45 -21.49
CA ILE A 50 -5.34 -6.96 -21.08
C ILE A 50 -6.26 -6.83 -22.31
N GLU A 51 -5.76 -6.26 -23.41
CA GLU A 51 -6.52 -6.11 -24.65
C GLU A 51 -6.90 -7.46 -25.25
N LEU A 52 -5.96 -8.41 -25.30
CA LEU A 52 -6.22 -9.77 -25.76
C LEU A 52 -7.26 -10.48 -24.89
N PHE A 53 -7.14 -10.36 -23.56
CA PHE A 53 -8.10 -10.90 -22.61
C PHE A 53 -9.51 -10.35 -22.86
N LEU A 54 -9.65 -9.02 -22.96
CA LEU A 54 -10.95 -8.38 -23.20
C LEU A 54 -11.52 -8.73 -24.58
N ALA A 55 -10.69 -8.83 -25.62
CA ALA A 55 -11.12 -9.23 -26.95
C ALA A 55 -11.64 -10.68 -26.97
N PHE A 56 -10.94 -11.58 -26.28
CA PHE A 56 -11.34 -12.97 -26.12
C PHE A 56 -12.67 -13.08 -25.35
N ASP A 57 -12.80 -12.37 -24.24
CA ASP A 57 -14.03 -12.38 -23.44
C ASP A 57 -15.23 -11.82 -24.23
N ALA A 58 -15.01 -10.75 -25.00
CA ALA A 58 -16.04 -10.17 -25.86
C ALA A 58 -16.50 -11.15 -26.95
N HIS A 59 -15.56 -11.88 -27.56
CA HIS A 59 -15.87 -12.90 -28.57
C HIS A 59 -16.70 -14.06 -27.99
N ASN A 60 -16.32 -14.53 -26.80
CA ASN A 60 -16.98 -15.65 -26.13
C ASN A 60 -18.23 -15.24 -25.33
N LYS A 61 -18.59 -13.95 -25.33
CA LYS A 61 -19.71 -13.37 -24.56
C LYS A 61 -19.59 -13.64 -23.06
N PHE A 62 -18.36 -13.64 -22.54
CA PHE A 62 -18.10 -13.78 -21.11
C PHE A 62 -18.41 -12.48 -20.37
N LYS A 63 -18.81 -12.62 -19.11
CA LYS A 63 -19.01 -11.48 -18.20
C LYS A 63 -17.72 -11.23 -17.44
N VAL A 64 -17.15 -10.04 -17.64
CA VAL A 64 -15.94 -9.59 -16.93
C VAL A 64 -16.36 -8.76 -15.71
N PHE A 65 -15.69 -8.99 -14.59
CA PHE A 65 -15.87 -8.22 -13.36
C PHE A 65 -14.56 -7.55 -12.95
N GLN A 66 -14.63 -6.31 -12.50
CA GLN A 66 -13.49 -5.57 -11.96
C GLN A 66 -13.62 -5.44 -10.44
N LEU A 67 -12.54 -5.74 -9.73
CA LEU A 67 -12.45 -5.57 -8.27
C LEU A 67 -11.34 -4.55 -7.95
N ASP A 68 -11.70 -3.50 -7.20
CA ASP A 68 -10.75 -2.57 -6.59
C ASP A 68 -10.62 -2.87 -5.09
N VAL A 69 -9.49 -3.45 -4.68
CA VAL A 69 -9.24 -3.82 -3.29
C VAL A 69 -8.81 -2.59 -2.49
N LYS A 70 -9.67 -2.17 -1.56
CA LYS A 70 -9.37 -1.05 -0.66
C LYS A 70 -8.32 -1.49 0.36
N SER A 71 -7.32 -0.63 0.56
CA SER A 71 -6.25 -0.84 1.56
C SER A 71 -5.47 -2.13 1.36
N ALA A 72 -5.27 -2.55 0.10
CA ALA A 72 -4.56 -3.77 -0.31
C ALA A 72 -3.29 -4.07 0.52
N PHE A 73 -2.43 -3.08 0.74
CA PHE A 73 -1.18 -3.29 1.49
C PHE A 73 -1.37 -3.73 2.94
N LEU A 74 -2.48 -3.36 3.60
CA LEU A 74 -2.76 -3.82 4.97
C LEU A 74 -3.05 -5.32 5.06
N TYR A 75 -3.28 -5.99 3.93
CA TYR A 75 -3.42 -7.44 3.86
C TYR A 75 -2.09 -8.15 3.59
N GLY A 76 -1.09 -7.45 3.04
CA GLY A 76 0.22 -8.03 2.75
C GLY A 76 1.04 -8.23 4.02
N SER A 77 1.47 -9.47 4.26
CA SER A 77 2.39 -9.78 5.36
C SER A 77 3.82 -9.43 4.96
N LEU A 78 4.58 -8.78 5.85
CA LEU A 78 5.99 -8.48 5.61
C LEU A 78 6.85 -9.69 5.96
N LYS A 79 7.79 -10.06 5.08
CA LYS A 79 8.82 -11.06 5.37
C LYS A 79 9.93 -10.47 6.24
N GLU A 80 10.27 -9.21 5.98
CA GLU A 80 11.29 -8.47 6.71
C GLU A 80 10.73 -7.86 8.00
N THR A 81 11.55 -7.85 9.05
CA THR A 81 11.25 -7.14 10.30
C THR A 81 11.47 -5.64 10.10
N VAL A 82 10.38 -4.87 10.06
CA VAL A 82 10.44 -3.41 9.87
C VAL A 82 10.01 -2.69 11.14
N TYR A 83 10.92 -1.92 11.72
CA TYR A 83 10.64 -1.03 12.85
C TYR A 83 10.37 0.40 12.39
N VAL A 84 9.31 0.99 12.93
CA VAL A 84 8.92 2.38 12.69
C VAL A 84 8.89 3.21 13.97
N CYS A 85 9.24 4.49 13.85
CA CYS A 85 9.02 5.45 14.92
C CYS A 85 7.52 5.55 15.22
N GLN A 86 7.22 5.87 16.47
CA GLN A 86 5.84 6.06 16.91
C GLN A 86 5.17 7.13 16.04
N PRO A 87 3.93 6.88 15.58
CA PRO A 87 3.22 7.84 14.73
C PRO A 87 3.04 9.17 15.45
N PRO A 88 3.22 10.32 14.75
CA PRO A 88 2.97 11.61 15.35
C PRO A 88 1.56 11.69 15.95
N GLY A 89 1.45 12.09 17.22
CA GLY A 89 0.18 12.17 17.96
C GLY A 89 -0.25 10.85 18.62
N PHE A 90 0.56 9.80 18.52
CA PHE A 90 0.36 8.51 19.17
C PHE A 90 1.61 8.07 19.97
N GLU A 91 2.51 9.01 20.30
CA GLU A 91 3.69 8.70 21.11
C GLU A 91 3.31 8.30 22.55
N ASP A 92 3.88 7.21 23.05
CA ASP A 92 3.78 6.80 24.45
C ASP A 92 4.54 7.80 25.33
N PRO A 93 3.87 8.45 26.31
CA PRO A 93 4.50 9.46 27.14
C PRO A 93 5.58 8.90 28.08
N ILE A 94 5.51 7.61 28.43
CA ILE A 94 6.42 6.88 29.30
C ILE A 94 7.56 6.28 28.47
N HIS A 95 7.22 5.66 27.33
CA HIS A 95 8.19 4.93 26.48
C HIS A 95 8.50 5.66 25.18
N ARG A 96 8.96 6.91 25.26
CA ARG A 96 9.17 7.78 24.09
C ARG A 96 10.20 7.25 23.09
N ASP A 97 11.21 6.54 23.57
CA ASP A 97 12.31 6.02 22.73
C ASP A 97 11.99 4.65 22.11
N GLN A 98 10.82 4.07 22.40
CA GLN A 98 10.41 2.82 21.78
C GLN A 98 9.96 3.02 20.32
N VAL A 99 10.06 1.93 19.57
CA VAL A 99 9.64 1.83 18.17
C VAL A 99 8.56 0.75 18.05
N TYR A 100 7.72 0.86 17.03
CA TYR A 100 6.72 -0.15 16.71
C TYR A 100 7.23 -1.10 15.63
N LEU A 101 6.93 -2.38 15.81
CA LEU A 101 7.11 -3.39 14.78
C LEU A 101 5.91 -3.36 13.83
N LEU A 102 6.14 -3.32 12.52
CA LEU A 102 5.09 -3.46 11.53
C LEU A 102 4.75 -4.92 11.29
N ASP A 103 3.50 -5.30 11.57
CA ASP A 103 2.96 -6.62 11.27
C ASP A 103 2.51 -6.75 9.79
N LYS A 104 2.05 -5.63 9.20
CA LYS A 104 1.53 -5.57 7.84
C LYS A 104 2.23 -4.51 7.01
N ALA A 105 2.21 -4.70 5.70
CA ALA A 105 2.78 -3.75 4.77
C ALA A 105 2.03 -2.41 4.82
N LEU A 106 2.79 -1.32 4.78
CA LEU A 106 2.26 0.05 4.76
C LEU A 106 2.69 0.77 3.49
N TYR A 107 1.92 1.78 3.13
CA TYR A 107 2.30 2.72 2.08
C TYR A 107 3.66 3.32 2.37
N GLY A 108 4.45 3.51 1.31
CA GLY A 108 5.77 4.11 1.37
C GLY A 108 6.90 3.10 1.54
N LEU A 109 6.63 1.86 1.94
CA LEU A 109 7.62 0.79 1.89
C LEU A 109 7.87 0.34 0.44
N HIS A 110 9.13 0.15 0.07
CA HIS A 110 9.52 -0.33 -1.26
C HIS A 110 9.02 -1.76 -1.54
N GLN A 111 8.96 -2.60 -0.51
CA GLN A 111 8.52 -4.00 -0.61
C GLN A 111 7.01 -4.19 -0.43
N ALA A 112 6.23 -3.15 -0.10
CA ALA A 112 4.79 -3.29 0.15
C ALA A 112 3.98 -3.88 -1.02
N PRO A 113 4.25 -3.52 -2.29
CA PRO A 113 3.55 -4.14 -3.41
C PRO A 113 3.85 -5.65 -3.53
N ARG A 114 5.10 -6.07 -3.26
CA ARG A 114 5.49 -7.49 -3.24
C ARG A 114 4.74 -8.25 -2.17
N ALA A 115 4.76 -7.72 -0.95
CA ALA A 115 4.10 -8.31 0.21
C ALA A 115 2.60 -8.54 -0.05
N TYR A 116 1.94 -7.61 -0.73
CA TYR A 116 0.56 -7.78 -1.16
C TYR A 116 0.40 -8.87 -2.22
N TYR A 117 1.23 -8.86 -3.26
CA TYR A 117 1.18 -9.84 -4.35
C TYR A 117 1.35 -11.27 -3.82
N GLU A 118 2.40 -11.54 -3.05
CA GLU A 118 2.71 -12.86 -2.49
C GLU A 118 1.65 -13.37 -1.49
N THR A 119 0.87 -12.48 -0.87
CA THR A 119 -0.21 -12.88 0.05
C THR A 119 -1.53 -13.12 -0.69
N SER A 120 -1.72 -12.50 -1.85
CA SER A 120 -3.03 -12.42 -2.52
C SER A 120 -3.13 -13.25 -3.81
N MET A 121 -2.01 -13.72 -4.35
CA MET A 121 -1.91 -14.63 -5.50
C MET A 121 -1.09 -15.85 -5.10
#